data_AF-A0A2A6MED1-F1
#
_entry.id   AF-A0A2A6MED1-F1
#
_cell.length_a   1.000
_cell.length_b   1.000
_cell.length_c   1.000
_cell.angle_alpha   90.00
_cell.angle_beta   90.00
_cell.angle_gamma   90.00
#
_symmetry.space_group_name_H-M   'P 1'
#
loop_
_entity.id
_entity.type
_entity.pdbx_description
1 polymer ?
#
loop_
_entity_poly.entity_id
_entity_poly.type
_entity_poly.pdbx_seq_one_letter_code
_entity_poly.pdbx_strand_id
1 'polypeptide(L)'
;MALIDVIRALDKSTEGERHLDGAIAQQIGWKRKIQHVTNEANGETTRRVLWIVPTGYEDGKVPHFTTSLDDAMLVVDILAPYEEKGVAYADGGWTACVGNGPYCHASSAALALCLAALRFKAQQAS
;
A
#
# COMPACT_ATOMS: atom_id res chain seq x y z
N MET A 1 -1.60 8.78 -6.33
CA MET A 1 -2.52 9.56 -5.46
C MET A 1 -1.71 10.30 -4.42
N ALA A 2 -2.19 11.43 -3.89
CA ALA A 2 -1.53 12.09 -2.77
C ALA A 2 -1.68 11.26 -1.48
N LEU A 3 -0.69 11.32 -0.59
CA LEU A 3 -0.64 10.50 0.63
C LEU A 3 -1.94 10.60 1.47
N ILE A 4 -2.44 11.82 1.68
CA ILE A 4 -3.64 12.05 2.49
C ILE A 4 -4.90 11.42 1.88
N ASP A 5 -4.97 11.34 0.55
CA ASP A 5 -6.10 10.72 -0.15
C ASP A 5 -6.05 9.20 -0.01
N VAL A 6 -4.86 8.61 -0.04
CA VAL A 6 -4.68 7.17 0.21
C VAL A 6 -5.08 6.81 1.64
N ILE A 7 -4.65 7.61 2.62
CA ILE A 7 -5.04 7.43 4.03
C ILE A 7 -6.56 7.49 4.18
N ARG A 8 -7.23 8.50 3.60
CA ARG A 8 -8.69 8.63 3.66
C ARG A 8 -9.43 7.49 2.98
N ALA A 9 -8.89 6.96 1.89
CA ALA A 9 -9.50 5.84 1.18
C ALA A 9 -9.40 4.54 1.99
N LEU A 10 -8.23 4.27 2.58
CA LEU A 10 -8.03 3.11 3.46
C LEU A 10 -8.89 3.17 4.72
N ASP A 11 -8.98 4.34 5.36
CA ASP A 11 -9.76 4.56 6.59
C ASP A 11 -11.27 4.31 6.39
N LYS A 12 -11.75 4.42 5.14
CA LYS A 12 -13.16 4.16 4.78
C LYS A 12 -13.37 2.76 4.20
N SER A 13 -12.31 2.02 3.91
CA SER A 13 -12.43 0.75 3.22
C SER A 13 -12.88 -0.35 4.19
N THR A 14 -13.85 -1.14 3.75
CA THR A 14 -14.29 -2.35 4.47
C THR A 14 -13.58 -3.60 3.97
N GLU A 15 -12.88 -3.54 2.85
CA GLU A 15 -12.17 -4.66 2.25
C GLU A 15 -10.83 -4.23 1.62
N GLY A 16 -9.98 -5.20 1.29
CA GLY A 16 -8.74 -4.91 0.57
C GLY A 16 -8.98 -4.80 -0.93
N GLU A 17 -8.34 -3.82 -1.58
CA GLU A 17 -8.56 -3.51 -2.99
C GLU A 17 -7.24 -3.32 -3.74
N ARG A 18 -7.14 -3.92 -4.94
CA ARG A 18 -5.93 -3.83 -5.77
C ARG A 18 -5.56 -2.40 -6.16
N HIS A 19 -6.55 -1.52 -6.30
CA HIS A 19 -6.31 -0.13 -6.64
C HIS A 19 -5.63 0.62 -5.46
N LEU A 20 -5.99 0.27 -4.23
CA LEU A 20 -5.34 0.77 -3.01
C LEU A 20 -3.94 0.20 -2.84
N ASP A 21 -3.72 -1.07 -3.16
CA ASP A 21 -2.36 -1.65 -3.18
C ASP A 21 -1.43 -0.85 -4.11
N GLY A 22 -1.90 -0.53 -5.31
CA GLY A 22 -1.14 0.31 -6.25
C GLY A 22 -0.89 1.72 -5.72
N ALA A 23 -1.86 2.30 -5.00
CA ALA A 23 -1.71 3.62 -4.39
C ALA A 23 -0.71 3.62 -3.24
N ILE A 24 -0.70 2.57 -2.41
CA ILE A 24 0.29 2.32 -1.34
C ILE A 24 1.68 2.12 -1.95
N ALA A 25 1.79 1.29 -3.01
CA ALA A 25 3.05 1.03 -3.70
C ALA A 25 3.75 2.33 -4.13
N GLN A 26 2.99 3.29 -4.66
CA GLN A 26 3.51 4.62 -5.03
C GLN A 26 4.06 5.39 -3.83
N GLN A 27 3.49 5.22 -2.63
CA GLN A 27 4.00 5.86 -1.42
C GLN A 27 5.33 5.27 -0.94
N ILE A 28 5.64 4.02 -1.32
CA ILE A 28 6.88 3.33 -0.96
C ILE A 28 7.85 3.21 -2.16
N GLY A 29 7.71 4.10 -3.15
CA GLY A 29 8.70 4.27 -4.22
C GLY A 29 8.47 3.44 -5.49
N TRP A 30 7.41 2.65 -5.56
CA TRP A 30 7.08 1.94 -6.81
C TRP A 30 6.62 2.93 -7.88
N LYS A 31 7.01 2.69 -9.13
CA LYS A 31 6.62 3.55 -10.26
C LYS A 31 5.65 2.82 -11.18
N ARG A 32 4.56 3.50 -11.55
CA ARG A 32 3.59 3.00 -12.53
C ARG A 32 4.00 3.44 -13.93
N LYS A 33 4.19 2.50 -14.85
CA LYS A 33 4.50 2.74 -16.26
C LYS A 33 3.37 2.18 -17.12
N ILE A 34 2.83 2.98 -18.04
CA ILE A 34 1.87 2.52 -19.03
C ILE A 34 2.64 2.21 -20.32
N GLN A 35 2.50 1.00 -20.83
CA GLN A 35 2.97 0.63 -22.16
C GLN A 35 1.78 0.42 -23.08
N HIS A 36 1.87 0.92 -24.30
CA HIS A 36 0.95 0.60 -25.37
C HIS A 36 1.56 -0.55 -26.16
N VAL A 37 0.88 -1.70 -26.17
CA VAL A 37 1.31 -2.90 -26.88
C VAL A 37 0.36 -3.10 -28.04
N THR A 38 0.89 -2.97 -29.26
CA THR A 38 0.14 -3.24 -30.48
C THR A 38 0.27 -4.72 -30.82
N ASN A 39 -0.85 -5.41 -30.97
CA ASN A 39 -0.89 -6.78 -31.43
C ASN A 39 -0.69 -6.80 -32.95
N GLU A 40 0.39 -7.42 -33.40
CA GLU A 40 0.77 -7.49 -34.82
C GLU A 40 -0.25 -8.26 -35.67
N ALA A 41 -1.04 -9.18 -35.08
CA ALA A 41 -1.99 -10.01 -35.81
C ALA A 41 -3.30 -9.29 -36.15
N ASN A 42 -3.73 -8.31 -35.35
CA ASN A 42 -5.02 -7.61 -35.54
C ASN A 42 -4.90 -6.08 -35.53
N GLY A 43 -3.71 -5.52 -35.32
CA GLY A 43 -3.45 -4.07 -35.24
C GLY A 43 -3.98 -3.39 -33.97
N GLU A 44 -4.56 -4.15 -33.03
CA GLU A 44 -5.17 -3.60 -31.83
C GLU A 44 -4.12 -3.15 -30.82
N THR A 45 -4.24 -1.92 -30.32
CA THR A 45 -3.33 -1.38 -29.30
C THR A 45 -3.96 -1.48 -27.93
N THR A 46 -3.37 -2.31 -27.07
CA THR A 46 -3.82 -2.50 -25.68
C THR A 46 -2.94 -1.71 -24.71
N ARG A 47 -3.54 -1.22 -23.63
CA ARG A 47 -2.82 -0.57 -22.53
C ARG A 47 -2.41 -1.60 -21.50
N ARG A 48 -1.11 -1.83 -21.35
CA ARG A 48 -0.53 -2.66 -20.29
C ARG A 48 0.02 -1.76 -19.18
N VAL A 49 -0.41 -2.00 -17.95
CA VAL A 49 0.15 -1.35 -16.76
C VAL A 49 1.29 -2.20 -16.23
N LEU A 50 2.48 -1.61 -16.19
CA LEU A 50 3.68 -2.19 -15.59
C LEU A 50 4.02 -1.42 -14.30
N TRP A 51 4.58 -2.14 -13.34
CA TRP A 51 5.01 -1.59 -12.07
C TRP A 51 6.49 -1.82 -11.91
N ILE A 52 7.26 -0.76 -11.72
CA ILE A 52 8.70 -0.82 -11.54
C ILE A 52 9.01 -0.85 -10.04
N VAL A 53 9.79 -1.84 -9.62
CA VAL A 53 10.17 -2.04 -8.23
C VAL A 53 11.05 -0.88 -7.72
N PRO A 54 11.00 -0.51 -6.44
CA PRO A 54 11.77 0.64 -5.91
C PRO A 54 13.29 0.48 -6.05
N THR A 55 13.80 -0.75 -6.00
CA THR A 55 15.22 -1.08 -5.94
C THR A 55 15.89 -1.23 -7.31
N GLY A 56 15.17 -1.07 -8.42
CA GLY A 56 15.73 -1.35 -9.74
C GLY A 56 14.90 -0.86 -10.93
N TYR A 57 15.17 -1.46 -12.09
CA TYR A 57 14.52 -1.14 -13.37
C TYR A 57 13.60 -2.26 -13.86
N GLU A 58 13.48 -3.34 -13.09
CA GLU A 58 12.66 -4.50 -13.42
C GLU A 58 11.19 -4.21 -13.15
N ASP A 59 10.33 -4.77 -14.00
CA ASP A 59 8.91 -4.83 -13.73
C ASP A 59 8.61 -5.93 -12.69
N GLY A 60 7.70 -5.63 -11.79
CA GLY A 60 7.27 -6.51 -10.73
C GLY A 60 5.75 -6.51 -10.58
N LYS A 61 5.26 -7.50 -9.83
CA LYS A 61 3.86 -7.52 -9.40
C LYS A 61 3.75 -6.75 -8.09
N VAL A 62 2.88 -5.75 -8.05
CA VAL A 62 2.56 -5.06 -6.79
C VAL A 62 2.06 -6.09 -5.77
N PRO A 63 2.64 -6.13 -4.55
CA PRO A 63 2.18 -7.00 -3.49
C PRO A 63 0.73 -6.70 -3.08
N HIS A 64 0.12 -7.63 -2.37
CA HIS A 64 -1.27 -7.55 -1.95
C HIS A 64 -1.39 -6.86 -0.58
N PHE A 65 -0.88 -5.64 -0.48
CA PHE A 65 -0.74 -4.89 0.78
C PHE A 65 -2.01 -4.82 1.63
N THR A 66 -3.18 -4.70 1.01
CA THR A 66 -4.45 -4.54 1.73
C THR A 66 -5.14 -5.85 2.11
N THR A 67 -4.66 -7.00 1.61
CA THR A 67 -5.25 -8.33 1.88
C THR A 67 -4.27 -9.35 2.46
N SER A 68 -2.97 -9.13 2.35
CA SER A 68 -1.90 -9.99 2.87
C SER A 68 -1.21 -9.30 4.05
N LEU A 69 -1.19 -9.96 5.20
CA LEU A 69 -0.53 -9.45 6.40
C LEU A 69 0.99 -9.32 6.19
N ASP A 70 1.61 -10.32 5.56
CA ASP A 70 3.06 -10.31 5.28
C ASP A 70 3.43 -9.17 4.33
N ASP A 71 2.63 -8.95 3.28
CA ASP A 71 2.87 -7.83 2.35
C ASP A 71 2.66 -6.49 3.05
N ALA A 72 1.64 -6.37 3.92
CA ALA A 72 1.42 -5.16 4.71
C ALA A 72 2.62 -4.85 5.61
N MET A 73 3.25 -5.87 6.20
CA MET A 73 4.47 -5.70 7.01
C MET A 73 5.63 -5.12 6.19
N LEU A 74 5.76 -5.46 4.91
CA LEU A 74 6.76 -4.82 4.03
C LEU A 74 6.57 -3.30 3.94
N VAL A 75 5.33 -2.82 3.93
CA VAL A 75 5.04 -1.38 3.92
C VAL A 75 5.54 -0.72 5.20
N VAL A 76 5.30 -1.37 6.34
CA VAL A 76 5.78 -0.90 7.65
C VAL A 76 7.31 -0.89 7.68
N ASP A 77 7.95 -1.97 7.23
CA ASP A 77 9.41 -2.09 7.21
C ASP A 77 10.09 -1.03 6.33
N ILE A 78 9.46 -0.64 5.22
CA ILE A 78 9.99 0.40 4.33
C ILE A 78 9.79 1.79 4.92
N LEU A 79 8.63 2.07 5.52
CA LEU A 79 8.28 3.41 6.00
C LEU A 79 8.76 3.73 7.41
N ALA A 80 8.96 2.70 8.24
CA ALA A 80 9.29 2.81 9.65
C ALA A 80 10.23 1.67 10.09
N PRO A 81 11.43 1.54 9.48
CA PRO A 81 12.31 0.37 9.67
C PRO A 81 12.81 0.16 11.10
N TYR A 82 12.84 1.22 11.91
CA TYR A 82 13.39 1.21 13.27
C TYR A 82 12.34 1.43 14.36
N GLU A 83 11.07 1.49 13.98
CA GLU A 83 9.98 1.75 14.92
C GLU A 83 9.38 0.45 15.45
N GLU A 84 8.88 0.52 16.68
CA GLU A 84 8.00 -0.51 17.21
C GLU A 84 6.71 -0.58 16.38
N LYS A 85 6.18 -1.78 16.17
CA LYS A 85 4.99 -1.99 15.36
C LYS A 85 4.17 -3.11 15.95
N GLY A 86 2.86 -2.95 15.91
CA GLY A 86 1.93 -3.94 16.44
C GLY A 86 0.60 -3.89 15.72
N VAL A 87 0.00 -5.07 15.58
CA VAL A 87 -1.40 -5.23 15.19
C VAL A 87 -2.04 -6.23 16.12
N ALA A 88 -3.26 -5.93 16.56
CA ALA A 88 -4.02 -6.77 17.45
C ALA A 88 -5.49 -6.82 17.03
N TYR A 89 -6.15 -7.92 17.36
CA TYR A 89 -7.59 -8.04 17.28
C TYR A 89 -8.17 -8.02 18.69
N ALA A 90 -9.00 -7.02 18.97
CA ALA A 90 -9.66 -6.85 20.26
C ALA A 90 -11.04 -6.24 20.04
N ASP A 91 -12.01 -6.59 20.89
CA ASP A 91 -13.36 -6.05 20.88
C ASP A 91 -14.05 -6.07 19.51
N GLY A 92 -13.76 -7.11 18.71
CA GLY A 92 -14.35 -7.28 17.38
C GLY A 92 -13.71 -6.47 16.25
N GLY A 93 -12.57 -5.80 16.49
CA GLY A 93 -11.90 -4.96 15.51
C GLY A 93 -10.38 -5.15 15.44
N TRP A 94 -9.81 -4.85 14.28
CA TRP A 94 -8.36 -4.81 14.09
C TRP A 94 -7.82 -3.43 14.41
N THR A 95 -6.78 -3.37 15.24
CA THR A 95 -6.10 -2.13 15.61
C THR A 95 -4.60 -2.29 15.38
N ALA A 96 -3.97 -1.30 14.75
CA ALA A 96 -2.54 -1.26 14.55
C ALA A 96 -1.93 0.07 15.00
N CYS A 97 -0.65 0.03 15.36
CA CYS A 97 0.16 1.20 15.68
C CYS A 97 1.59 0.99 15.16
N VAL A 98 2.24 2.08 14.76
CA VAL A 98 3.65 2.12 14.32
C VAL A 98 4.32 3.32 15.00
N GLY A 99 5.40 3.05 15.74
CA GLY A 99 6.13 4.03 16.54
C GLY A 99 5.23 4.81 17.48
N ASN A 100 5.47 6.12 17.56
CA ASN A 100 4.60 7.07 18.26
C ASN A 100 3.41 7.55 17.41
N GLY A 101 3.03 6.78 16.39
CA GLY A 101 1.90 7.07 15.51
C GLY A 101 0.54 6.88 16.19
N PRO A 102 -0.55 7.32 15.55
CA PRO A 102 -1.89 7.12 16.09
C PRO A 102 -2.30 5.64 15.96
N TYR A 103 -3.09 5.17 16.93
CA TYR A 103 -3.81 3.91 16.76
C TYR A 103 -4.76 4.00 15.58
N CYS A 104 -4.72 2.99 14.73
CA CYS A 104 -5.50 2.90 13.50
C CYS A 104 -6.39 1.66 13.54
N HIS A 105 -7.68 1.86 13.29
CA HIS A 105 -8.66 0.78 13.26
C HIS A 105 -9.05 0.48 11.81
N ALA A 106 -9.26 -0.80 11.49
CA ALA A 106 -9.76 -1.22 10.18
C ALA A 106 -10.52 -2.55 10.24
N SER A 107 -11.12 -2.95 9.13
CA SER A 107 -11.83 -4.23 9.00
C SER A 107 -10.89 -5.45 8.90
N SER A 108 -9.59 -5.24 8.65
CA SER A 108 -8.59 -6.31 8.60
C SER A 108 -7.24 -5.86 9.18
N ALA A 109 -6.42 -6.83 9.59
CA ALA A 109 -5.07 -6.58 10.09
C ALA A 109 -4.19 -5.84 9.06
N ALA A 110 -4.26 -6.27 7.78
CA ALA A 110 -3.48 -5.72 6.70
C ALA A 110 -3.83 -4.25 6.42
N LEU A 111 -5.13 -3.92 6.41
CA LEU A 111 -5.61 -2.54 6.27
C LEU A 111 -5.16 -1.67 7.46
N ALA A 112 -5.31 -2.16 8.68
CA ALA A 112 -4.92 -1.43 9.89
C ALA A 112 -3.42 -1.09 9.87
N LEU A 113 -2.56 -2.05 9.50
CA LEU A 113 -1.12 -1.84 9.39
C LEU A 113 -0.75 -0.84 8.29
N CYS A 114 -1.33 -0.99 7.09
CA CYS A 114 -1.08 -0.04 6.00
C CYS A 114 -1.50 1.39 6.40
N LEU A 115 -2.64 1.53 7.08
CA LEU A 115 -3.13 2.82 7.57
C LEU A 115 -2.19 3.42 8.62
N ALA A 116 -1.75 2.61 9.60
CA ALA A 116 -0.81 3.04 10.64
C ALA A 116 0.53 3.50 10.05
N ALA A 117 1.11 2.72 9.13
CA ALA A 117 2.37 3.07 8.48
C ALA A 117 2.28 4.37 7.67
N LEU A 118 1.19 4.58 6.91
CA LEU A 118 1.01 5.80 6.13
C LEU A 118 0.73 7.02 7.00
N ARG A 119 -0.02 6.88 8.10
CA ARG A 119 -0.23 7.98 9.06
C ARG A 119 1.06 8.34 9.79
N PHE A 120 1.88 7.35 10.17
CA PHE A 120 3.22 7.60 10.70
C PHE A 120 4.07 8.39 9.70
N LYS A 121 4.13 7.96 8.43
CA LYS A 121 4.82 8.70 7.36
C LYS A 121 4.32 10.15 7.23
N ALA A 122 3.01 10.38 7.31
CA ALA A 122 2.44 11.72 7.20
C ALA A 122 2.86 12.64 8.35
N GLN A 123 3.00 12.10 9.57
CA GLN A 123 3.48 12.85 10.73
C GLN A 123 4.95 13.24 10.60
N GLN A 124 5.80 12.37 10.06
CA GLN A 124 7.23 12.66 9.84
C GLN A 124 7.47 13.75 8.77
N ALA A 125 6.47 14.01 7.91
CA ALA A 125 6.55 15.03 6.87
C ALA A 125 6.01 16.41 7.31
N SER A 126 5.54 16.53 8.55
CA SER A 126 5.01 17.78 9.15
C SER A 126 6.05 18.42 10.06
#